data_AF-A0A7C5KVX7-F1
#
_entry.id   AF-A0A7C5KVX7-F1
#
_cell.length_a   1.000
_cell.length_b   1.000
_cell.length_c   1.000
_cell.angle_alpha   90.00
_cell.angle_beta   90.00
_cell.angle_gamma   90.00
#
_symmetry.space_group_name_H-M   'P 1'
#
loop_
_entity.id
_entity.type
_entity.pdbx_description
1 polymer ?
#
loop_
_entity_poly.entity_id
_entity_poly.type
_entity_poly.pdbx_seq_one_letter_code
_entity_poly.pdbx_strand_id
1 'polypeptide(L)'
;MPAAKITLVPYLQKWDHAARKLHIRMLVAPTGSPLEPMLSSPAGVPSFADCSLAFRVSISDTVGALPQRTLVDQTIDTPRAGAPDARTIFTAIKSALEIPDGAAGDTFSEQRPDAVKQLRKYLPRSYRQSFDFVQPRTSLAVTDDSYHCLVNCPPDALPPLPDTVIGWGEAIAFSLRRPRLAEALGLIVPLELTLDAAPRLENGGWLWAELSPESDYFAQIGLPDFLRVFATRVPALPTAGTRPIFTPVVFPVSDNAADAATLGQVDKVFAEAIRFDDGFSKIVHARQPLSVDPLDEDGAKAPAPRDEGVQLAWDDEDILEGQNRALGAAPDGENNVVAPRGVFGYRVDVRKEDTANPRPWVTLSKVRSPLDLGVNLGTAIEERWTEVHPTELAGQLWLSPWYVSWRGGSLVMSTNDEQR
;
A
#
# COMPACT_ATOMS: atom_id res chain seq x y z
N MET A 1 19.42 -4.81 3.44
CA MET A 1 19.27 -6.18 3.95
C MET A 1 18.80 -7.07 2.81
N PRO A 2 19.08 -8.38 2.79
CA PRO A 2 18.47 -9.27 1.81
C PRO A 2 16.94 -9.19 1.91
N ALA A 3 16.24 -9.39 0.79
CA ALA A 3 14.79 -9.48 0.80
C ALA A 3 14.40 -10.75 1.57
N ALA A 4 13.51 -10.61 2.55
CA ALA A 4 13.06 -11.78 3.31
C ALA A 4 12.28 -12.73 2.40
N LYS A 5 12.41 -14.05 2.60
CA LYS A 5 11.69 -15.03 1.76
C LYS A 5 10.17 -14.91 1.88
N ILE A 6 9.67 -14.60 3.08
CA ILE A 6 8.26 -14.34 3.34
C ILE A 6 8.15 -13.07 4.18
N THR A 7 7.30 -12.15 3.73
CA THR A 7 6.89 -10.98 4.52
C THR A 7 5.43 -11.11 4.93
N LEU A 8 5.17 -10.90 6.21
CA LEU A 8 3.88 -11.01 6.87
C LEU A 8 3.40 -9.64 7.35
N VAL A 9 2.22 -9.21 6.89
CA VAL A 9 1.65 -7.90 7.23
C VAL A 9 0.14 -8.00 7.48
N PRO A 10 -0.34 -7.69 8.69
CA PRO A 10 -1.77 -7.66 8.98
C PRO A 10 -2.40 -6.30 8.61
N TYR A 11 -3.47 -6.33 7.84
CA TYR A 11 -4.28 -5.16 7.50
C TYR A 11 -5.63 -5.19 8.21
N LEU A 12 -5.90 -4.17 9.02
CA LEU A 12 -7.19 -3.99 9.67
C LEU A 12 -8.28 -3.76 8.62
N GLN A 13 -9.44 -4.40 8.80
CA GLN A 13 -10.58 -4.23 7.89
C GLN A 13 -11.81 -3.70 8.62
N LYS A 14 -12.21 -4.38 9.71
CA LYS A 14 -13.44 -4.06 10.43
C LYS A 14 -13.39 -4.52 11.88
N TRP A 15 -13.96 -3.72 12.76
CA TRP A 15 -14.28 -4.10 14.14
C TRP A 15 -15.78 -4.39 14.28
N ASP A 16 -16.14 -5.60 14.72
CA ASP A 16 -17.49 -5.95 15.14
C ASP A 16 -17.56 -5.96 16.66
N HIS A 17 -18.11 -4.88 17.21
CA HIS A 17 -18.26 -4.71 18.65
C HIS A 17 -19.17 -5.77 19.28
N ALA A 18 -20.28 -6.14 18.62
CA ALA A 18 -21.27 -7.03 19.19
C ALA A 18 -20.74 -8.48 19.29
N ALA A 19 -20.02 -8.93 18.26
CA ALA A 19 -19.41 -10.25 18.23
C ALA A 19 -18.00 -10.29 18.85
N ARG A 20 -17.44 -9.13 19.25
CA ARG A 20 -16.04 -8.97 19.64
C ARG A 20 -15.04 -9.53 18.61
N LYS A 21 -15.37 -9.35 17.32
CA LYS A 21 -14.56 -9.86 16.20
C LYS A 21 -13.81 -8.77 15.49
N LEU A 22 -12.50 -8.95 15.39
CA LEU A 22 -11.63 -8.13 14.54
C LEU A 22 -11.40 -8.86 13.23
N HIS A 23 -11.84 -8.24 12.13
CA HIS A 23 -11.59 -8.73 10.79
C HIS A 23 -10.30 -8.11 10.26
N ILE A 24 -9.37 -8.97 9.84
CA ILE A 24 -8.12 -8.56 9.23
C ILE A 24 -7.91 -9.28 7.90
N ARG A 25 -7.09 -8.68 7.04
CA ARG A 25 -6.51 -9.33 5.87
C ARG A 25 -5.02 -9.48 6.08
N MET A 26 -4.57 -10.72 6.12
CA MET A 26 -3.16 -11.04 6.25
C MET A 26 -2.50 -11.05 4.88
N LEU A 27 -1.62 -10.09 4.61
CA LEU A 27 -0.75 -10.13 3.44
C LEU A 27 0.39 -11.11 3.70
N VAL A 28 0.53 -12.07 2.81
CA VAL A 28 1.65 -13.01 2.73
C VAL A 28 2.38 -12.76 1.42
N ALA A 29 3.50 -12.07 1.48
CA ALA A 29 4.29 -11.72 0.31
C ALA A 29 5.52 -12.64 0.21
N PRO A 30 5.52 -13.63 -0.71
CA PRO A 30 6.71 -14.42 -0.99
C PRO A 30 7.71 -13.63 -1.85
N THR A 31 8.99 -13.95 -1.72
CA THR A 31 10.07 -13.44 -2.58
C THR A 31 10.59 -14.55 -3.48
N GLY A 32 10.74 -14.24 -4.77
CA GLY A 32 11.17 -15.19 -5.80
C GLY A 32 10.00 -15.88 -6.50
N SER A 33 10.28 -17.01 -7.17
CA SER A 33 9.26 -17.79 -7.89
C SER A 33 8.32 -18.51 -6.91
N PRO A 34 6.99 -18.31 -7.00
CA PRO A 34 6.03 -19.02 -6.16
C PRO A 34 5.83 -20.47 -6.58
N LEU A 35 6.29 -20.86 -7.79
CA LEU A 35 6.17 -22.22 -8.32
C LEU A 35 7.32 -23.14 -7.91
N GLU A 36 8.45 -22.56 -7.51
CA GLU A 36 9.64 -23.29 -7.07
C GLU A 36 9.65 -23.47 -5.54
N PRO A 37 10.35 -24.49 -5.01
CA PRO A 37 10.56 -24.63 -3.57
C PRO A 37 11.09 -23.32 -2.94
N MET A 38 10.50 -22.91 -1.82
CA MET A 38 10.88 -21.65 -1.15
C MET A 38 12.37 -21.62 -0.76
N LEU A 39 12.90 -22.79 -0.41
CA LEU A 39 14.31 -23.03 -0.15
C LEU A 39 14.77 -24.28 -0.91
N SER A 40 15.98 -24.22 -1.46
CA SER A 40 16.65 -25.38 -2.04
C SER A 40 17.24 -26.32 -0.99
N SER A 41 17.45 -25.83 0.23
CA SER A 41 17.93 -26.60 1.38
C SER A 41 17.33 -26.05 2.68
N PRO A 42 16.83 -26.91 3.60
CA PRO A 42 16.72 -28.36 3.47
C PRO A 42 15.73 -28.80 2.38
N ALA A 43 15.90 -30.01 1.84
CA ALA A 43 14.99 -30.56 0.84
C ALA A 43 13.58 -30.79 1.42
N GLY A 44 12.55 -30.69 0.58
CA GLY A 44 11.16 -30.94 0.96
C GLY A 44 10.39 -29.71 1.45
N VAL A 45 10.99 -28.52 1.44
CA VAL A 45 10.25 -27.27 1.65
C VAL A 45 9.32 -27.03 0.46
N PRO A 46 8.00 -26.90 0.64
CA PRO A 46 7.08 -26.73 -0.48
C PRO A 46 7.26 -25.37 -1.16
N SER A 47 6.83 -25.30 -2.42
CA SER A 47 6.66 -24.02 -3.11
C SER A 47 5.57 -23.19 -2.45
N PHE A 48 5.56 -21.88 -2.66
CA PHE A 48 4.48 -21.03 -2.14
C PHE A 48 3.12 -21.47 -2.70
N ALA A 49 3.07 -21.87 -3.97
CA ALA A 49 1.86 -22.31 -4.65
C ALA A 49 1.25 -23.61 -4.08
N ASP A 50 2.03 -24.41 -3.35
CA ASP A 50 1.56 -25.67 -2.73
C ASP A 50 1.51 -25.60 -1.19
N CYS A 51 1.89 -24.47 -0.60
CA CYS A 51 1.96 -24.36 0.84
C CYS A 51 0.58 -24.21 1.47
N SER A 52 0.49 -24.61 2.73
CA SER A 52 -0.66 -24.37 3.59
C SER A 52 -0.18 -23.73 4.88
N LEU A 53 -0.71 -22.53 5.14
CA LEU A 53 -0.25 -21.66 6.19
C LEU A 53 -1.23 -21.64 7.36
N ALA A 54 -0.69 -21.62 8.56
CA ALA A 54 -1.42 -21.34 9.79
C ALA A 54 -0.70 -20.19 10.50
N PHE A 55 -1.44 -19.32 11.19
CA PHE A 55 -0.87 -18.14 11.82
C PHE A 55 -1.08 -18.17 13.32
N ARG A 56 -0.09 -17.65 14.03
CA ARG A 56 -0.20 -17.28 15.44
C ARG A 56 -0.29 -15.76 15.50
N VAL A 57 -1.48 -15.24 15.75
CA VAL A 57 -1.72 -13.81 15.88
C VAL A 57 -1.48 -13.39 17.33
N SER A 58 -0.61 -12.41 17.53
CA SER A 58 -0.30 -11.82 18.83
C SER A 58 -0.88 -10.42 18.92
N ILE A 59 -1.46 -10.11 20.07
CA ILE A 59 -2.11 -8.82 20.36
C ILE A 59 -1.48 -8.26 21.62
N SER A 60 -1.18 -6.95 21.58
CA SER A 60 -0.67 -6.17 22.70
C SER A 60 -1.59 -4.98 22.95
N ASP A 61 -1.99 -4.74 24.19
CA ASP A 61 -2.73 -3.53 24.61
C ASP A 61 -1.78 -2.36 24.92
N THR A 62 -0.47 -2.57 24.77
CA THR A 62 0.54 -1.54 25.03
C THR A 62 0.58 -0.54 23.87
N VAL A 63 0.22 0.71 24.13
CA VAL A 63 0.27 1.80 23.12
C VAL A 63 1.54 2.63 23.15
N GLY A 64 2.26 2.64 24.27
CA GLY A 64 3.42 3.52 24.51
C GLY A 64 4.77 2.94 24.10
N ALA A 65 4.79 1.68 23.63
CA ALA A 65 6.01 1.01 23.19
C ALA A 65 5.82 0.51 21.75
N LEU A 66 6.92 0.37 21.01
CA LEU A 66 6.93 -0.34 19.73
C LEU A 66 6.58 -1.83 19.93
N PRO A 67 6.04 -2.50 18.90
CA PRO A 67 5.64 -3.91 18.98
C PRO A 67 6.82 -4.82 19.29
N GLN A 68 6.68 -5.61 20.36
CA GLN A 68 7.72 -6.51 20.86
C GLN A 68 7.14 -7.91 21.09
N ARG A 69 7.90 -8.95 20.70
CA ARG A 69 7.51 -10.35 20.95
C ARG A 69 7.38 -10.71 22.43
N THR A 70 7.98 -9.91 23.31
CA THR A 70 7.89 -10.04 24.77
C THR A 70 6.66 -9.34 25.37
N LEU A 71 5.94 -8.51 24.61
CA LEU A 71 4.77 -7.75 25.05
C LEU A 71 3.50 -8.28 24.38
N VAL A 72 3.06 -9.46 24.79
CA VAL A 72 1.85 -10.12 24.26
C VAL A 72 0.83 -10.30 25.37
N ASP A 73 -0.37 -9.80 25.15
CA ASP A 73 -1.49 -9.91 26.08
C ASP A 73 -2.54 -10.94 25.63
N GLN A 74 -2.61 -11.25 24.34
CA GLN A 74 -3.44 -12.34 23.79
C GLN A 74 -2.76 -12.98 22.59
N THR A 75 -2.91 -14.30 22.49
CA THR A 75 -2.47 -15.08 21.33
C THR A 75 -3.65 -15.86 20.76
N ILE A 76 -3.81 -15.83 19.44
CA ILE A 76 -4.87 -16.54 18.71
C ILE A 76 -4.20 -17.37 17.61
N ASP A 77 -4.33 -18.69 17.68
CA ASP A 77 -3.89 -19.59 16.62
C ASP A 77 -5.02 -19.78 15.59
N THR A 78 -4.69 -19.61 14.31
CA THR A 78 -5.64 -19.77 13.20
C THR A 78 -5.53 -21.17 12.61
N PRO A 79 -6.62 -21.75 12.08
CA PRO A 79 -6.53 -23.01 11.39
C PRO A 79 -5.62 -22.90 10.17
N ARG A 80 -5.02 -24.03 9.79
CA ARG A 80 -4.26 -24.17 8.56
C ARG A 80 -5.16 -23.95 7.34
N ALA A 81 -4.75 -23.06 6.45
CA ALA A 81 -5.42 -22.75 5.19
C ALA A 81 -4.41 -22.80 4.03
N GLY A 82 -4.77 -23.53 2.98
CA GLY A 82 -4.04 -23.55 1.71
C GLY A 82 -4.81 -22.82 0.62
N ALA A 83 -4.13 -22.54 -0.49
CA ALA A 83 -4.72 -21.96 -1.69
C ALA A 83 -4.73 -23.02 -2.81
N PRO A 84 -5.77 -23.87 -2.90
CA PRO A 84 -5.74 -25.08 -3.74
C PRO A 84 -5.57 -24.78 -5.23
N ASP A 85 -6.03 -23.62 -5.69
CA ASP A 85 -5.92 -23.17 -7.08
C ASP A 85 -4.62 -22.41 -7.39
N ALA A 86 -3.81 -22.08 -6.37
CA ALA A 86 -2.68 -21.18 -6.52
C ALA A 86 -1.67 -21.67 -7.57
N ARG A 87 -1.31 -22.96 -7.57
CA ARG A 87 -0.40 -23.52 -8.58
C ARG A 87 -0.92 -23.38 -10.00
N THR A 88 -2.19 -23.66 -10.22
CA THR A 88 -2.83 -23.53 -11.55
C THR A 88 -2.79 -22.08 -12.01
N ILE A 89 -3.19 -21.15 -11.12
CA ILE A 89 -3.25 -19.72 -11.45
C ILE A 89 -1.84 -19.14 -11.66
N PHE A 90 -0.86 -19.43 -10.80
CA PHE A 90 0.52 -18.98 -10.99
C PHE A 90 1.14 -19.52 -12.29
N THR A 91 0.83 -20.76 -12.66
CA THR A 91 1.26 -21.32 -13.95
C THR A 91 0.64 -20.57 -15.13
N ALA A 92 -0.64 -20.22 -15.04
CA ALA A 92 -1.31 -19.41 -16.06
C ALA A 92 -0.73 -17.99 -16.14
N ILE A 93 -0.44 -17.35 -15.00
CA ILE A 93 0.21 -16.03 -14.95
C ILE A 93 1.60 -16.07 -15.58
N LYS A 94 2.42 -17.07 -15.23
CA LYS A 94 3.74 -17.27 -15.83
C LYS A 94 3.66 -17.36 -17.35
N SER A 95 2.71 -18.13 -17.87
CA SER A 95 2.51 -18.29 -19.32
C SER A 95 2.00 -17.00 -19.98
N ALA A 96 1.09 -16.27 -19.35
CA ALA A 96 0.49 -15.07 -19.92
C ALA A 96 1.44 -13.87 -19.95
N LEU A 97 2.33 -13.77 -18.96
CA LEU A 97 3.32 -12.71 -18.84
C LEU A 97 4.71 -13.11 -19.38
N GLU A 98 4.84 -14.33 -19.92
CA GLU A 98 6.09 -14.88 -20.45
C GLU A 98 7.27 -14.78 -19.46
N ILE A 99 7.01 -15.01 -18.17
CA ILE A 99 8.01 -14.84 -17.10
C ILE A 99 9.17 -15.84 -17.31
N PRO A 100 10.43 -15.37 -17.42
CA PRO A 100 11.58 -16.23 -17.62
C PRO A 100 11.83 -17.21 -16.46
N ASP A 101 12.51 -18.31 -16.76
CA ASP A 101 12.97 -19.26 -15.76
C ASP A 101 14.18 -18.78 -14.96
N GLY A 102 14.34 -19.35 -13.76
CA GLY A 102 15.52 -19.12 -12.91
C GLY A 102 15.66 -17.67 -12.45
N ALA A 103 16.91 -17.21 -12.35
CA ALA A 103 17.24 -15.88 -11.82
C ALA A 103 16.70 -14.71 -12.68
N ALA A 104 16.47 -14.94 -13.98
CA ALA A 104 15.94 -13.90 -14.88
C ALA A 104 14.48 -13.55 -14.57
N GLY A 105 13.71 -14.48 -13.99
CA GLY A 105 12.35 -14.23 -13.51
C GLY A 105 12.28 -13.64 -12.10
N ASP A 106 13.39 -13.62 -11.36
CA ASP A 106 13.49 -13.06 -10.02
C ASP A 106 13.84 -11.56 -10.08
N THR A 107 12.86 -10.74 -10.47
CA THR A 107 13.03 -9.28 -10.66
C THR A 107 12.76 -8.46 -9.40
N PHE A 108 12.75 -9.09 -8.22
CA PHE A 108 12.57 -8.37 -6.97
C PHE A 108 13.71 -7.36 -6.78
N SER A 109 13.36 -6.09 -6.57
CA SER A 109 14.34 -5.05 -6.33
C SER A 109 15.08 -5.29 -5.01
N GLU A 110 16.36 -4.95 -4.98
CA GLU A 110 17.09 -4.93 -3.72
C GLU A 110 16.40 -3.98 -2.74
N GLN A 111 16.06 -4.47 -1.55
CA GLN A 111 15.47 -3.67 -0.48
C GLN A 111 16.57 -2.94 0.31
N ARG A 112 17.35 -2.13 -0.42
CA ARG A 112 18.36 -1.24 0.16
C ARG A 112 17.93 0.21 -0.01
N PRO A 113 18.16 1.06 1.00
CA PRO A 113 17.99 2.50 0.84
C PRO A 113 18.76 3.01 -0.37
N ASP A 114 18.07 3.65 -1.30
CA ASP A 114 18.68 4.37 -2.43
C ASP A 114 18.64 5.87 -2.10
N ALA A 115 19.66 6.33 -1.40
CA ALA A 115 19.77 7.74 -1.00
C ALA A 115 19.97 8.70 -2.18
N VAL A 116 20.25 8.19 -3.39
CA VAL A 116 20.44 9.00 -4.60
C VAL A 116 19.08 9.28 -5.26
N LYS A 117 18.13 8.35 -5.17
CA LYS A 117 16.78 8.50 -5.71
C LYS A 117 15.84 9.11 -4.68
N GLN A 118 15.83 10.44 -4.63
CA GLN A 118 14.83 11.20 -3.87
C GLN A 118 13.64 11.56 -4.76
N LEU A 119 12.45 11.36 -4.21
CA LEU A 119 11.20 11.78 -4.81
C LEU A 119 10.89 13.23 -4.38
N ARG A 120 10.53 14.07 -5.34
CA ARG A 120 10.15 15.47 -5.13
C ARG A 120 8.68 15.69 -5.48
N LYS A 121 8.09 16.76 -4.95
CA LYS A 121 6.74 17.18 -5.35
C LYS A 121 6.62 18.69 -5.42
N TYR A 122 6.04 19.20 -6.51
CA TYR A 122 5.54 20.57 -6.54
C TYR A 122 4.20 20.66 -5.82
N LEU A 123 4.07 21.62 -4.91
CA LEU A 123 2.85 21.89 -4.14
C LEU A 123 2.00 22.97 -4.84
N PRO A 124 0.93 22.58 -5.55
CA PRO A 124 0.13 23.54 -6.30
C PRO A 124 -0.61 24.53 -5.39
N ARG A 125 -1.07 25.66 -5.95
CA ARG A 125 -1.91 26.62 -5.23
C ARG A 125 -3.16 25.98 -4.65
N SER A 126 -3.79 25.06 -5.40
CA SER A 126 -4.96 24.30 -4.91
C SER A 126 -4.68 23.56 -3.59
N TYR A 127 -3.47 23.01 -3.40
CA TYR A 127 -3.06 22.40 -2.15
C TYR A 127 -2.84 23.47 -1.07
N ARG A 128 -2.05 24.49 -1.39
CA ARG A 128 -1.70 25.59 -0.46
C ARG A 128 -2.90 26.41 0.03
N GLN A 129 -4.02 26.36 -0.68
CA GLN A 129 -5.26 27.06 -0.31
C GLN A 129 -6.29 26.14 0.37
N SER A 130 -6.03 24.84 0.47
CA SER A 130 -6.97 23.86 1.05
C SER A 130 -6.93 23.78 2.58
N PHE A 131 -5.92 24.40 3.20
CA PHE A 131 -5.75 24.53 4.65
C PHE A 131 -4.88 25.75 4.96
N ASP A 132 -4.62 26.02 6.24
CA ASP A 132 -3.73 27.10 6.71
C ASP A 132 -2.25 26.80 6.41
N PHE A 133 -1.90 26.75 5.13
CA PHE A 133 -0.55 26.48 4.65
C PHE A 133 0.38 27.65 4.97
N VAL A 134 1.53 27.34 5.57
CA VAL A 134 2.58 28.33 5.87
C VAL A 134 3.81 28.10 5.00
N GLN A 135 4.33 26.88 5.02
CA GLN A 135 5.51 26.48 4.26
C GLN A 135 5.51 24.95 4.09
N PRO A 136 6.27 24.41 3.12
CA PRO A 136 6.46 22.97 3.00
C PRO A 136 7.11 22.37 4.25
N ARG A 137 6.73 21.13 4.57
CA ARG A 137 7.24 20.33 5.70
C ARG A 137 8.65 19.80 5.50
N THR A 138 9.07 19.65 4.24
CA THR A 138 10.37 19.07 3.86
C THR A 138 10.97 19.83 2.68
N SER A 139 12.29 19.75 2.49
CA SER A 139 12.95 20.35 1.31
C SER A 139 12.60 19.69 -0.02
N LEU A 140 12.00 18.49 -0.01
CA LEU A 140 11.59 17.76 -1.21
C LEU A 140 10.23 18.23 -1.75
N ALA A 141 9.47 18.96 -0.94
CA ALA A 141 8.23 19.61 -1.34
C ALA A 141 8.53 21.07 -1.72
N VAL A 142 8.36 21.40 -2.99
CA VAL A 142 8.74 22.71 -3.56
C VAL A 142 7.53 23.52 -3.99
N THR A 143 7.65 24.83 -3.93
CA THR A 143 6.61 25.78 -4.38
C THR A 143 7.14 26.76 -5.43
N ASP A 144 8.37 26.58 -5.86
CA ASP A 144 9.06 27.42 -6.85
C ASP A 144 8.91 26.85 -8.27
N ASP A 145 9.55 27.52 -9.22
CA ASP A 145 9.46 27.18 -10.64
C ASP A 145 10.31 25.94 -11.02
N SER A 146 10.97 25.25 -10.08
CA SER A 146 11.85 24.11 -10.40
C SER A 146 11.13 23.03 -11.21
N TYR A 147 9.91 22.68 -10.82
CA TYR A 147 9.10 21.70 -11.55
C TYR A 147 8.64 22.24 -12.91
N HIS A 148 8.20 23.50 -12.95
CA HIS A 148 7.76 24.16 -14.19
C HIS A 148 8.90 24.23 -15.22
N CYS A 149 10.12 24.55 -14.79
CA CYS A 149 11.29 24.57 -15.64
C CYS A 149 11.57 23.17 -16.20
N LEU A 150 11.57 22.13 -15.36
CA LEU A 150 11.86 20.76 -15.79
C LEU A 150 10.86 20.22 -16.82
N VAL A 151 9.56 20.49 -16.65
CA VAL A 151 8.53 20.04 -17.61
C VAL A 151 8.62 20.78 -18.94
N ASN A 152 9.11 22.03 -18.94
CA ASN A 152 9.26 22.83 -20.16
C ASN A 152 10.64 22.68 -20.83
N CYS A 153 11.59 21.99 -20.18
CA CYS A 153 12.87 21.68 -20.81
C CYS A 153 12.68 20.73 -21.99
N PRO A 154 13.43 20.91 -23.09
CA PRO A 154 13.47 19.90 -24.15
C PRO A 154 13.82 18.53 -23.54
N PRO A 155 13.10 17.45 -23.90
CA PRO A 155 13.40 16.14 -23.35
C PRO A 155 14.82 15.75 -23.76
N ASP A 156 15.60 15.23 -22.81
CA ASP A 156 16.85 14.56 -23.14
C ASP A 156 16.56 13.39 -24.08
N ALA A 157 17.55 13.04 -24.92
CA ALA A 157 17.44 11.83 -25.73
C ALA A 157 17.17 10.64 -24.81
N LEU A 158 16.00 10.03 -24.96
CA LEU A 158 15.65 8.85 -24.18
C LEU A 158 16.73 7.79 -24.41
N PRO A 159 17.36 7.24 -23.36
CA PRO A 159 18.15 6.04 -23.54
C PRO A 159 17.26 4.96 -24.17
N PRO A 160 17.83 4.02 -24.95
CA PRO A 160 17.06 2.89 -25.43
C PRO A 160 16.37 2.22 -24.24
N LEU A 161 15.05 2.05 -24.32
CA LEU A 161 14.33 1.35 -23.26
C LEU A 161 14.96 -0.04 -23.15
N PRO A 162 15.37 -0.46 -21.95
CA PRO A 162 15.76 -1.85 -21.76
C PRO A 162 14.57 -2.75 -22.09
N ASP A 163 14.84 -3.97 -22.56
CA ASP A 163 13.79 -4.97 -22.73
C ASP A 163 13.03 -5.12 -21.40
N THR A 164 11.72 -4.91 -21.44
CA THR A 164 10.88 -5.00 -20.25
C THR A 164 10.67 -6.47 -19.92
N VAL A 165 11.49 -7.00 -19.02
CA VAL A 165 11.30 -8.34 -18.47
C VAL A 165 10.34 -8.25 -17.29
N ILE A 166 9.12 -8.73 -17.49
CA ILE A 166 8.16 -8.89 -16.40
C ILE A 166 8.59 -10.13 -15.60
N GLY A 167 9.00 -9.91 -14.35
CA GLY A 167 9.33 -10.99 -13.42
C GLY A 167 8.28 -11.18 -12.33
N TRP A 168 8.57 -12.08 -11.40
CA TRP A 168 7.64 -12.48 -10.35
C TRP A 168 7.24 -11.35 -9.41
N GLY A 169 8.14 -10.40 -9.11
CA GLY A 169 7.83 -9.26 -8.26
C GLY A 169 6.70 -8.40 -8.84
N GLU A 170 6.77 -8.11 -10.14
CA GLU A 170 5.75 -7.34 -10.85
C GLU A 170 4.45 -8.15 -11.03
N ALA A 171 4.55 -9.44 -11.36
CA ALA A 171 3.39 -10.33 -11.47
C ALA A 171 2.61 -10.45 -10.15
N ILE A 172 3.30 -10.56 -9.02
CA ILE A 172 2.70 -10.57 -7.68
C ILE A 172 2.07 -9.21 -7.37
N ALA A 173 2.75 -8.09 -7.69
CA ALA A 173 2.19 -6.75 -7.51
C ALA A 173 0.91 -6.53 -8.33
N PHE A 174 0.85 -6.99 -9.58
CA PHE A 174 -0.38 -6.96 -10.38
C PHE A 174 -1.47 -7.88 -9.82
N SER A 175 -1.10 -9.02 -9.24
CA SER A 175 -2.05 -9.93 -8.60
C SER A 175 -2.69 -9.29 -7.37
N LEU A 176 -1.92 -8.54 -6.57
CA LEU A 176 -2.42 -7.79 -5.42
C LEU A 176 -3.42 -6.67 -5.81
N ARG A 177 -3.38 -6.19 -7.07
CA ARG A 177 -4.37 -5.24 -7.64
C ARG A 177 -5.76 -5.83 -7.89
N ARG A 178 -5.94 -7.11 -7.59
CA ARG A 178 -7.17 -7.87 -7.81
C ARG A 178 -7.46 -8.67 -6.54
N PRO A 179 -8.22 -8.12 -5.56
CA PRO A 179 -8.42 -8.77 -4.27
C PRO A 179 -8.84 -10.24 -4.34
N ARG A 180 -9.79 -10.59 -5.24
CA ARG A 180 -10.23 -11.99 -5.40
C ARG A 180 -9.15 -12.90 -5.97
N LEU A 181 -8.30 -12.39 -6.86
CA LEU A 181 -7.15 -13.13 -7.39
C LEU A 181 -6.09 -13.32 -6.30
N ALA A 182 -5.78 -12.26 -5.55
CA ALA A 182 -4.82 -12.32 -4.45
C ALA A 182 -5.25 -13.30 -3.34
N GLU A 183 -6.54 -13.36 -3.02
CA GLU A 183 -7.10 -14.34 -2.09
C GLU A 183 -6.98 -15.77 -2.66
N ALA A 184 -7.31 -15.99 -3.93
CA ALA A 184 -7.18 -17.30 -4.58
C ALA A 184 -5.73 -17.79 -4.70
N LEU A 185 -4.76 -16.87 -4.76
CA LEU A 185 -3.33 -17.16 -4.78
C LEU A 185 -2.73 -17.37 -3.38
N GLY A 186 -3.49 -17.15 -2.30
CA GLY A 186 -2.98 -17.20 -0.93
C GLY A 186 -2.11 -16.01 -0.52
N LEU A 187 -2.02 -14.97 -1.36
CA LEU A 187 -1.31 -13.73 -1.07
C LEU A 187 -2.05 -12.88 -0.03
N ILE A 188 -3.38 -12.95 -0.02
CA ILE A 188 -4.23 -12.32 1.00
C ILE A 188 -5.04 -13.42 1.68
N VAL A 189 -4.88 -13.56 3.00
CA VAL A 189 -5.66 -14.50 3.82
C VAL A 189 -6.61 -13.73 4.72
N PRO A 190 -7.94 -13.79 4.52
CA PRO A 190 -8.91 -13.19 5.43
C PRO A 190 -8.92 -13.95 6.76
N LEU A 191 -8.83 -13.22 7.88
CA LEU A 191 -8.88 -13.80 9.22
C LEU A 191 -9.93 -13.08 10.07
N GLU A 192 -10.67 -13.86 10.86
CA GLU A 192 -11.58 -13.36 11.89
C GLU A 192 -11.01 -13.70 13.27
N LEU A 193 -10.72 -12.69 14.06
CA LEU A 193 -10.06 -12.83 15.36
C LEU A 193 -11.05 -12.49 16.46
N THR A 194 -11.30 -13.45 17.34
CA THR A 194 -12.16 -13.22 18.52
C THR A 194 -11.30 -12.67 19.65
N LEU A 195 -11.57 -11.44 20.05
CA LEU A 195 -10.83 -10.79 21.12
C LEU A 195 -11.34 -11.25 22.48
N ASP A 196 -10.45 -11.34 23.47
CA ASP A 196 -10.82 -11.57 24.87
C ASP A 196 -11.84 -10.53 25.36
N ALA A 197 -12.47 -10.81 26.50
CA ALA A 197 -13.35 -9.86 27.17
C ALA A 197 -12.65 -8.52 27.45
N ALA A 198 -13.43 -7.45 27.62
CA ALA A 198 -12.92 -6.13 27.96
C ALA A 198 -11.98 -6.18 29.19
N PRO A 199 -10.90 -5.37 29.25
CA PRO A 199 -10.66 -4.13 28.47
C PRO A 199 -9.70 -4.26 27.27
N ARG A 200 -9.75 -5.35 26.50
CA ARG A 200 -8.86 -5.58 25.35
C ARG A 200 -8.99 -4.50 24.25
N LEU A 201 -7.86 -3.84 23.96
CA LEU A 201 -7.67 -2.75 22.98
C LEU A 201 -8.54 -1.50 23.18
N GLU A 202 -9.01 -1.24 24.41
CA GLU A 202 -9.82 -0.03 24.71
C GLU A 202 -9.04 1.27 24.42
N ASN A 203 -7.74 1.29 24.73
CA ASN A 203 -6.86 2.43 24.44
C ASN A 203 -6.14 2.28 23.08
N GLY A 204 -6.37 1.18 22.37
CA GLY A 204 -5.61 0.76 21.20
C GLY A 204 -4.46 -0.19 21.59
N GLY A 205 -3.59 -0.47 20.63
CA GLY A 205 -2.48 -1.39 20.83
C GLY A 205 -1.84 -1.83 19.52
N TRP A 206 -1.30 -3.06 19.52
CA TRP A 206 -0.62 -3.67 18.38
C TRP A 206 -1.19 -5.02 18.05
N LEU A 207 -1.10 -5.36 16.77
CA LEU A 207 -1.42 -6.69 16.27
C LEU A 207 -0.37 -7.10 15.24
N TRP A 208 0.20 -8.29 15.40
CA TRP A 208 1.06 -8.93 14.40
C TRP A 208 0.76 -10.42 14.31
N ALA A 209 1.22 -11.06 13.24
CA ALA A 209 1.03 -12.48 13.05
C ALA A 209 2.35 -13.14 12.63
N GLU A 210 2.61 -14.29 13.22
CA GLU A 210 3.74 -15.16 12.89
C GLU A 210 3.21 -16.49 12.37
N LEU A 211 4.09 -17.35 11.86
CA LEU A 211 3.69 -18.69 11.45
C LEU A 211 3.43 -19.57 12.69
N SER A 212 2.28 -20.25 12.70
CA SER A 212 1.94 -21.26 13.70
C SER A 212 2.77 -22.53 13.50
N PRO A 213 3.01 -23.35 14.55
CA PRO A 213 3.60 -24.68 14.44
C PRO A 213 2.96 -25.61 13.40
N GLU A 214 1.70 -25.37 13.04
CA GLU A 214 0.99 -26.16 12.02
C GLU A 214 1.28 -25.73 10.58
N SER A 215 1.97 -24.61 10.38
CA SER A 215 2.31 -24.07 9.07
C SER A 215 3.47 -24.83 8.42
N ASP A 216 3.42 -25.01 7.10
CA ASP A 216 4.47 -25.73 6.35
C ASP A 216 5.88 -25.13 6.47
N TYR A 217 5.96 -23.83 6.77
CA TYR A 217 7.22 -23.09 6.86
C TYR A 217 7.69 -22.85 8.31
N PHE A 218 7.02 -23.44 9.31
CA PHE A 218 7.34 -23.18 10.71
C PHE A 218 8.78 -23.55 11.08
N ALA A 219 9.30 -24.66 10.54
CA ALA A 219 10.66 -25.10 10.82
C ALA A 219 11.74 -24.13 10.29
N GLN A 220 11.38 -23.26 9.32
CA GLN A 220 12.30 -22.35 8.66
C GLN A 220 12.34 -20.95 9.29
N ILE A 221 11.43 -20.62 10.23
CA ILE A 221 11.35 -19.27 10.81
C ILE A 221 12.63 -18.81 11.52
N GLY A 222 13.42 -19.75 12.04
CA GLY A 222 14.70 -19.47 12.70
C GLY A 222 15.87 -19.24 11.73
N LEU A 223 15.65 -19.41 10.43
CA LEU A 223 16.67 -19.11 9.43
C LEU A 223 16.79 -17.60 9.23
N PRO A 224 18.00 -17.04 9.17
CA PRO A 224 18.20 -15.63 8.84
C PRO A 224 17.51 -15.25 7.53
N ASP A 225 16.89 -14.06 7.52
CA ASP A 225 16.19 -13.50 6.36
C ASP A 225 15.06 -14.39 5.79
N PHE A 226 14.56 -15.38 6.53
CA PHE A 226 13.42 -16.18 6.06
C PHE A 226 12.09 -15.45 6.26
N LEU A 227 11.82 -15.00 7.49
CA LEU A 227 10.56 -14.38 7.86
C LEU A 227 10.76 -12.93 8.27
N ARG A 228 10.01 -12.02 7.64
CA ARG A 228 9.86 -10.64 8.10
C ARG A 228 8.43 -10.40 8.55
N VAL A 229 8.28 -9.87 9.76
CA VAL A 229 6.98 -9.62 10.38
C VAL A 229 6.81 -8.14 10.65
N PHE A 230 5.68 -7.60 10.20
CA PHE A 230 5.23 -6.27 10.57
C PHE A 230 3.98 -6.36 11.45
N ALA A 231 3.85 -5.40 12.36
CA ALA A 231 2.65 -5.15 13.13
C ALA A 231 1.85 -3.99 12.52
N THR A 232 0.55 -4.03 12.76
CA THR A 232 -0.34 -2.88 12.61
C THR A 232 -0.65 -2.28 13.97
N ARG A 233 -0.77 -0.95 14.01
CA ARG A 233 -1.30 -0.25 15.18
C ARG A 233 -2.82 -0.34 15.15
N VAL A 234 -3.41 -0.96 16.17
CA VAL A 234 -4.86 -0.96 16.35
C VAL A 234 -5.25 0.33 17.08
N PRO A 235 -6.12 1.18 16.49
CA PRO A 235 -6.57 2.36 17.20
C PRO A 235 -7.53 1.95 18.33
N ALA A 236 -7.81 2.89 19.25
CA ALA A 236 -8.75 2.66 20.34
C ALA A 236 -10.09 2.12 19.81
N LEU A 237 -10.44 0.91 20.26
CA LEU A 237 -11.68 0.25 19.88
C LEU A 237 -12.80 0.75 20.79
N PRO A 238 -13.90 1.28 20.22
CA PRO A 238 -14.97 1.85 21.02
C PRO A 238 -15.70 0.75 21.80
N THR A 239 -16.08 1.06 23.03
CA THR A 239 -16.91 0.21 23.92
C THR A 239 -18.39 0.22 23.54
N ALA A 240 -18.77 1.02 22.55
CA ALA A 240 -20.08 1.01 21.91
C ALA A 240 -20.00 1.60 20.49
N GLY A 241 -20.79 1.06 19.56
CA GLY A 241 -20.86 1.55 18.18
C GLY A 241 -19.78 0.99 17.26
N THR A 242 -19.69 1.56 16.06
CA THR A 242 -18.72 1.16 15.03
C THR A 242 -17.90 2.38 14.63
N ARG A 243 -16.59 2.18 14.47
CA ARG A 243 -15.69 3.14 13.82
C ARG A 243 -14.95 2.44 12.67
N PRO A 244 -14.58 3.17 11.61
CA PRO A 244 -13.60 2.65 10.68
C PRO A 244 -12.28 2.40 11.42
N ILE A 245 -11.60 1.34 11.00
CA ILE A 245 -10.24 0.99 11.41
C ILE A 245 -9.43 0.76 10.15
N PHE A 246 -8.18 1.23 10.15
CA PHE A 246 -7.33 1.16 8.98
C PHE A 246 -5.87 0.99 9.39
N THR A 247 -5.07 0.37 8.50
CA THR A 247 -3.63 0.23 8.66
C THR A 247 -2.93 1.23 7.73
N PRO A 248 -2.66 2.48 8.16
CA PRO A 248 -1.99 3.47 7.31
C PRO A 248 -0.49 3.21 7.16
N VAL A 249 0.14 2.69 8.20
CA VAL A 249 1.57 2.38 8.28
C VAL A 249 1.76 1.09 9.07
N VAL A 250 2.81 0.35 8.72
CA VAL A 250 3.16 -0.89 9.42
C VAL A 250 4.53 -0.76 10.06
N PHE A 251 4.70 -1.41 11.21
CA PHE A 251 5.86 -1.27 12.08
C PHE A 251 6.59 -2.61 12.20
N PRO A 252 7.93 -2.64 12.19
CA PRO A 252 8.67 -3.89 12.31
C PRO A 252 8.52 -4.43 13.74
N VAL A 253 8.40 -5.75 13.89
CA VAL A 253 8.29 -6.39 15.20
C VAL A 253 9.68 -6.73 15.75
N SER A 254 9.99 -6.17 16.91
CA SER A 254 11.25 -6.42 17.62
C SER A 254 11.13 -7.61 18.57
N ASP A 255 12.24 -8.28 18.87
CA ASP A 255 12.23 -9.39 19.84
C ASP A 255 12.05 -8.85 21.27
N ASN A 256 12.70 -7.73 21.58
CA ASN A 256 12.69 -7.09 22.90
C ASN A 256 12.86 -5.56 22.80
N ALA A 257 12.82 -4.90 23.95
CA ALA A 257 12.94 -3.44 24.05
C ALA A 257 14.29 -2.88 23.57
N ALA A 258 15.39 -3.64 23.70
CA ALA A 258 16.70 -3.20 23.23
C ALA A 258 16.73 -3.16 21.70
N ASP A 259 16.19 -4.18 21.03
CA ASP A 259 16.08 -4.21 19.57
C ASP A 259 15.13 -3.12 19.06
N ALA A 260 14.02 -2.88 19.76
CA ALA A 260 13.08 -1.81 19.42
C ALA A 260 13.75 -0.42 19.45
N ALA A 261 14.66 -0.17 20.39
CA ALA A 261 15.39 1.08 20.47
C ALA A 261 16.34 1.32 19.29
N THR A 262 16.70 0.28 18.53
CA THR A 262 17.56 0.39 17.34
C THR A 262 16.82 0.82 16.07
N LEU A 263 15.48 0.84 16.08
CA LEU A 263 14.66 1.11 14.90
C LEU A 263 14.64 2.59 14.46
N GLY A 264 15.25 3.48 15.23
CA GLY A 264 15.33 4.92 14.92
C GLY A 264 14.14 5.73 15.42
N GLN A 265 14.03 6.99 14.96
CA GLN A 265 13.02 7.93 15.43
C GLN A 265 11.67 7.71 14.72
N VAL A 266 10.74 7.10 15.43
CA VAL A 266 9.43 6.68 14.93
C VAL A 266 8.31 7.71 15.15
N ASP A 267 8.59 8.87 15.78
CA ASP A 267 7.57 9.83 16.21
C ASP A 267 6.67 10.33 15.07
N LYS A 268 7.27 10.70 13.93
CA LYS A 268 6.51 11.14 12.75
C LYS A 268 5.64 10.03 12.18
N VAL A 269 6.18 8.80 12.18
CA VAL A 269 5.48 7.59 11.72
C VAL A 269 4.30 7.27 12.62
N PHE A 270 4.45 7.46 13.94
CA PHE A 270 3.36 7.33 14.90
C PHE A 270 2.25 8.36 14.67
N ALA A 271 2.64 9.62 14.44
CA ALA A 271 1.68 10.68 14.13
C ALA A 271 0.91 10.39 12.84
N GLU A 272 1.59 9.90 11.80
CA GLU A 272 0.97 9.41 10.56
C GLU A 272 -0.02 8.27 10.85
N ALA A 273 0.39 7.29 11.65
CA ALA A 273 -0.45 6.14 11.98
C ALA A 273 -1.72 6.50 12.76
N ILE A 274 -1.65 7.50 13.64
CA ILE A 274 -2.81 8.02 14.38
C ILE A 274 -3.70 8.86 13.47
N ARG A 275 -3.11 9.74 12.65
CA ARG A 275 -3.84 10.65 11.77
C ARG A 275 -4.74 9.89 10.79
N PHE A 276 -4.23 8.82 10.20
CA PHE A 276 -4.90 8.08 9.14
C PHE A 276 -5.55 6.75 9.61
N ASP A 277 -5.80 6.59 10.92
CA ASP A 277 -6.36 5.34 11.49
C ASP A 277 -7.81 5.04 11.06
N ASP A 278 -8.49 6.01 10.45
CA ASP A 278 -9.83 5.94 9.88
C ASP A 278 -9.85 5.62 8.37
N GLY A 279 -8.69 5.61 7.72
CA GLY A 279 -8.54 5.34 6.29
C GLY A 279 -8.97 6.48 5.35
N PHE A 280 -9.24 7.69 5.87
CA PHE A 280 -9.60 8.85 5.05
C PHE A 280 -8.44 9.81 4.87
N SER A 281 -8.26 10.31 3.64
CA SER A 281 -7.40 11.45 3.35
C SER A 281 -7.83 12.69 4.12
N LYS A 282 -6.86 13.52 4.54
CA LYS A 282 -7.11 14.69 5.40
C LYS A 282 -7.13 15.99 4.63
N ILE A 283 -6.28 16.11 3.62
CA ILE A 283 -6.18 17.28 2.77
C ILE A 283 -6.53 16.84 1.37
N VAL A 284 -7.74 17.12 0.92
CA VAL A 284 -8.19 16.86 -0.45
C VAL A 284 -8.28 18.20 -1.16
N HIS A 285 -7.65 18.31 -2.32
CA HIS A 285 -7.71 19.52 -3.13
C HIS A 285 -7.98 19.19 -4.59
N ALA A 286 -8.61 20.13 -5.25
CA ALA A 286 -9.04 19.99 -6.63
C ALA A 286 -8.91 21.32 -7.34
N ARG A 287 -8.82 21.26 -8.67
CA ARG A 287 -9.04 22.43 -9.53
C ARG A 287 -9.53 22.03 -10.91
N GLN A 288 -10.09 22.98 -11.62
CA GLN A 288 -10.33 22.87 -13.05
C GLN A 288 -9.19 23.59 -13.80
N PRO A 289 -8.54 22.97 -14.80
CA PRO A 289 -7.53 23.63 -15.61
C PRO A 289 -8.09 24.89 -16.29
N LEU A 290 -7.39 26.02 -16.17
CA LEU A 290 -7.80 27.30 -16.75
C LEU A 290 -7.23 27.52 -18.15
N SER A 291 -6.11 26.86 -18.47
CA SER A 291 -5.34 27.07 -19.69
C SER A 291 -4.97 25.73 -20.35
N VAL A 292 -4.48 25.80 -21.60
CA VAL A 292 -3.89 24.65 -22.31
C VAL A 292 -2.67 24.06 -21.58
N ASP A 293 -1.98 24.87 -20.80
CA ASP A 293 -0.92 24.41 -19.92
C ASP A 293 -1.53 23.96 -18.58
N PRO A 294 -1.49 22.65 -18.27
CA PRO A 294 -2.01 22.12 -17.02
C PRO A 294 -1.14 22.51 -15.81
N LEU A 295 -0.11 23.33 -15.93
CA LEU A 295 0.61 23.92 -14.81
C LEU A 295 0.31 25.41 -14.62
N ASP A 296 -0.43 26.03 -15.53
CA ASP A 296 -0.90 27.41 -15.34
C ASP A 296 -2.01 27.44 -14.28
N GLU A 297 -1.71 28.00 -13.12
CA GLU A 297 -2.64 28.12 -12.00
C GLU A 297 -3.37 29.47 -11.97
N ASP A 298 -2.90 30.46 -12.73
CA ASP A 298 -3.42 31.83 -12.74
C ASP A 298 -4.25 32.15 -13.98
N GLY A 299 -4.26 31.25 -14.98
CA GLY A 299 -4.97 31.44 -16.24
C GLY A 299 -4.35 32.53 -17.11
N ALA A 300 -3.05 32.77 -16.96
CA ALA A 300 -2.32 33.77 -17.74
C ALA A 300 -2.00 33.30 -19.17
N LYS A 301 -2.04 31.99 -19.42
CA LYS A 301 -1.78 31.37 -20.73
C LYS A 301 -3.08 31.19 -21.51
N ALA A 302 -2.95 30.71 -22.76
CA ALA A 302 -4.10 30.52 -23.63
C ALA A 302 -5.15 29.61 -22.98
N PRO A 303 -6.44 29.98 -23.00
CA PRO A 303 -7.49 29.23 -22.32
C PRO A 303 -7.63 27.82 -22.91
N ALA A 304 -8.04 26.87 -22.08
CA ALA A 304 -8.30 25.52 -22.54
C ALA A 304 -9.41 25.52 -23.62
N PRO A 305 -9.23 24.86 -24.78
CA PRO A 305 -10.19 24.89 -25.88
C PRO A 305 -11.48 24.09 -25.58
N ARG A 306 -11.46 23.25 -24.55
CA ARG A 306 -12.57 22.42 -24.08
C ARG A 306 -12.48 22.23 -22.57
N ASP A 307 -13.54 21.68 -21.98
CA ASP A 307 -13.51 21.27 -20.59
C ASP A 307 -12.54 20.09 -20.41
N GLU A 308 -11.46 20.32 -19.68
CA GLU A 308 -10.45 19.29 -19.37
C GLU A 308 -10.80 18.47 -18.13
N GLY A 309 -11.92 18.80 -17.46
CA GLY A 309 -12.41 18.14 -16.25
C GLY A 309 -11.77 18.68 -14.97
N VAL A 310 -11.89 17.91 -13.89
CA VAL A 310 -11.39 18.27 -12.56
C VAL A 310 -10.12 17.49 -12.25
N GLN A 311 -9.02 18.19 -11.97
CA GLN A 311 -7.79 17.60 -11.44
C GLN A 311 -7.91 17.45 -9.93
N LEU A 312 -7.59 16.26 -9.40
CA LEU A 312 -7.73 15.89 -7.99
C LEU A 312 -6.39 15.41 -7.43
N ALA A 313 -6.08 15.80 -6.20
CA ALA A 313 -4.99 15.24 -5.39
C ALA A 313 -5.31 15.32 -3.89
N TRP A 314 -4.46 14.66 -3.09
CA TRP A 314 -4.70 14.50 -1.66
C TRP A 314 -3.43 14.19 -0.86
N ASP A 315 -3.33 14.74 0.35
CA ASP A 315 -2.26 14.46 1.32
C ASP A 315 -0.83 14.55 0.73
N ASP A 316 -0.61 15.53 -0.16
CA ASP A 316 0.59 15.65 -1.00
C ASP A 316 1.91 15.40 -0.27
N GLU A 317 2.10 16.06 0.87
CA GLU A 317 3.32 15.96 1.67
C GLU A 317 3.41 14.64 2.44
N ASP A 318 2.30 14.09 2.95
CA ASP A 318 2.30 12.80 3.66
C ASP A 318 2.60 11.63 2.69
N ILE A 319 2.10 11.72 1.45
CA ILE A 319 2.44 10.75 0.39
C ILE A 319 3.93 10.84 0.03
N LEU A 320 4.44 12.07 -0.15
CA LEU A 320 5.83 12.33 -0.47
C LEU A 320 6.79 11.77 0.60
N GLU A 321 6.54 12.11 1.87
CA GLU A 321 7.35 11.64 3.01
C GLU A 321 7.34 10.10 3.08
N GLY A 322 6.17 9.49 2.96
CA GLY A 322 6.04 8.03 3.06
C GLY A 322 6.65 7.25 1.89
N GLN A 323 6.57 7.77 0.66
CA GLN A 323 7.21 7.13 -0.50
C GLN A 323 8.74 7.28 -0.44
N ASN A 324 9.26 8.44 -0.03
CA ASN A 324 10.70 8.62 0.20
C ASN A 324 11.23 7.69 1.31
N ARG A 325 10.44 7.49 2.39
CA ARG A 325 10.76 6.51 3.43
C ARG A 325 10.84 5.07 2.89
N ALA A 326 9.95 4.70 1.97
CA ALA A 326 9.99 3.39 1.32
C ALA A 326 11.21 3.21 0.38
N LEU A 327 11.66 4.28 -0.29
CA LEU A 327 12.91 4.30 -1.07
C LEU A 327 14.18 4.34 -0.20
N GLY A 328 14.01 4.63 1.09
CA GLY A 328 15.07 4.79 2.07
C GLY A 328 15.86 6.09 1.96
N ALA A 329 15.28 7.09 1.31
CA ALA A 329 15.85 8.42 1.15
C ALA A 329 15.04 9.44 1.96
N ALA A 330 15.00 9.27 3.29
CA ALA A 330 14.27 10.19 4.16
C ALA A 330 14.75 11.64 3.92
N PRO A 331 13.82 12.61 3.83
CA PRO A 331 14.17 14.01 3.55
C PRO A 331 15.08 14.58 4.64
N ASP A 332 15.82 15.64 4.29
CA ASP A 332 16.50 16.51 5.25
C ASP A 332 17.53 15.82 6.18
N GLY A 333 18.09 14.69 5.73
CA GLY A 333 19.13 13.95 6.47
C GLY A 333 18.58 13.13 7.64
N GLU A 334 17.28 12.88 7.67
CA GLU A 334 16.64 12.06 8.70
C GLU A 334 17.10 10.59 8.65
N ASN A 335 17.17 9.95 9.82
CA ASN A 335 17.46 8.52 9.89
C ASN A 335 16.30 7.74 9.29
N ASN A 336 16.59 6.91 8.29
CA ASN A 336 15.57 6.11 7.66
C ASN A 336 15.03 5.04 8.62
N VAL A 337 13.71 5.07 8.85
CA VAL A 337 13.00 4.07 9.66
C VAL A 337 12.32 3.07 8.74
N VAL A 338 12.46 1.78 9.04
CA VAL A 338 11.79 0.70 8.30
C VAL A 338 10.32 0.62 8.72
N ALA A 339 9.51 1.56 8.25
CA ALA A 339 8.06 1.60 8.49
C ALA A 339 7.32 1.92 7.19
N PRO A 340 7.15 0.93 6.29
CA PRO A 340 6.53 1.16 5.00
C PRO A 340 5.06 1.55 5.17
N ARG A 341 4.55 2.34 4.23
CA ARG A 341 3.13 2.69 4.21
C ARG A 341 2.29 1.45 3.92
N GLY A 342 1.18 1.33 4.65
CA GLY A 342 0.16 0.31 4.46
C GLY A 342 -0.89 0.69 3.41
N VAL A 343 -0.73 1.83 2.74
CA VAL A 343 -1.68 2.30 1.72
C VAL A 343 -1.22 1.83 0.35
N PHE A 344 -2.01 0.95 -0.25
CA PHE A 344 -1.76 0.46 -1.60
C PHE A 344 -2.38 1.39 -2.67
N GLY A 345 -3.51 2.03 -2.39
CA GLY A 345 -4.15 3.00 -3.28
C GLY A 345 -5.37 3.67 -2.64
N TYR A 346 -6.01 4.55 -3.40
CA TYR A 346 -7.11 5.39 -2.94
C TYR A 346 -8.41 5.12 -3.71
N ARG A 347 -9.53 5.04 -2.99
CA ARG A 347 -10.87 5.07 -3.57
C ARG A 347 -11.35 6.51 -3.57
N VAL A 348 -11.88 6.98 -4.69
CA VAL A 348 -12.45 8.33 -4.80
C VAL A 348 -13.96 8.20 -4.90
N ASP A 349 -14.63 8.80 -3.92
CA ASP A 349 -16.09 8.92 -3.91
C ASP A 349 -16.48 10.38 -4.11
N VAL A 350 -17.54 10.61 -4.87
CA VAL A 350 -18.10 11.95 -5.11
C VAL A 350 -19.56 12.01 -4.71
N ARG A 351 -20.03 13.19 -4.35
CA ARG A 351 -21.46 13.47 -4.20
C ARG A 351 -21.76 14.86 -4.69
N LYS A 352 -22.98 15.07 -5.17
CA LYS A 352 -23.45 16.43 -5.43
C LYS A 352 -23.49 17.19 -4.10
N GLU A 353 -22.89 18.37 -4.08
CA GLU A 353 -23.04 19.29 -2.97
C GLU A 353 -24.48 19.82 -2.96
N ASP A 354 -25.26 19.31 -2.01
CA ASP A 354 -26.62 19.76 -1.74
C ASP A 354 -26.83 19.67 -0.23
N THR A 355 -26.71 20.82 0.44
CA THR A 355 -26.83 20.91 1.90
C THR A 355 -28.27 20.73 2.38
N ALA A 356 -29.27 20.94 1.52
CA ALA A 356 -30.68 20.76 1.84
C ALA A 356 -31.13 19.31 1.67
N ASN A 357 -30.60 18.61 0.65
CA ASN A 357 -30.92 17.21 0.35
C ASN A 357 -29.65 16.42 0.01
N PRO A 358 -28.82 16.07 1.01
CA PRO A 358 -27.55 15.39 0.76
C PRO A 358 -27.78 14.03 0.10
N ARG A 359 -27.17 13.85 -1.07
CA ARG A 359 -27.17 12.58 -1.79
C ARG A 359 -26.11 11.64 -1.20
N PRO A 360 -26.31 10.31 -1.28
CA PRO A 360 -25.28 9.36 -0.90
C PRO A 360 -24.03 9.53 -1.77
N TRP A 361 -22.88 9.19 -1.20
CA TRP A 361 -21.63 9.12 -1.94
C TRP A 361 -21.70 8.07 -3.05
N VAL A 362 -21.15 8.42 -4.21
CA VAL A 362 -21.03 7.57 -5.39
C VAL A 362 -19.55 7.31 -5.63
N THR A 363 -19.16 6.05 -5.62
CA THR A 363 -17.79 5.63 -5.94
C THR A 363 -17.50 5.82 -7.43
N LEU A 364 -16.33 6.37 -7.73
CA LEU A 364 -15.77 6.46 -9.08
C LEU A 364 -14.85 5.27 -9.39
N SER A 365 -14.71 4.30 -8.49
CA SER A 365 -13.73 3.23 -8.59
C SER A 365 -14.34 1.83 -8.70
N LYS A 366 -15.66 1.72 -8.79
CA LYS A 366 -16.35 0.43 -8.85
C LYS A 366 -16.25 -0.22 -10.23
N VAL A 367 -15.84 -1.48 -10.26
CA VAL A 367 -15.68 -2.27 -11.48
C VAL A 367 -16.46 -3.58 -11.38
N ARG A 368 -17.00 -4.00 -12.52
CA ARG A 368 -17.55 -5.35 -12.72
C ARG A 368 -16.79 -6.02 -13.87
N SER A 369 -16.03 -7.07 -13.56
CA SER A 369 -15.28 -7.81 -14.59
C SER A 369 -15.30 -9.31 -14.33
N PRO A 370 -15.45 -10.15 -15.38
CA PRO A 370 -15.16 -11.58 -15.25
C PRO A 370 -13.67 -11.78 -14.92
N LEU A 371 -13.36 -12.78 -14.09
CA LEU A 371 -12.01 -13.13 -13.70
C LEU A 371 -11.78 -14.62 -14.01
N ASP A 372 -11.02 -14.88 -15.06
CA ASP A 372 -10.64 -16.22 -15.51
C ASP A 372 -9.16 -16.24 -15.86
N LEU A 373 -8.37 -17.01 -15.11
CA LEU A 373 -6.91 -17.14 -15.23
C LEU A 373 -6.54 -18.61 -15.03
N GLY A 374 -6.89 -19.45 -16.00
CA GLY A 374 -6.77 -20.91 -15.91
C GLY A 374 -7.79 -21.56 -14.97
N VAL A 375 -8.29 -20.79 -13.99
CA VAL A 375 -9.42 -21.11 -13.12
C VAL A 375 -10.44 -19.98 -13.21
N ASN A 376 -11.72 -20.35 -13.35
CA ASN A 376 -12.82 -19.41 -13.37
C ASN A 376 -13.17 -18.98 -11.93
N LEU A 377 -12.81 -17.74 -11.57
CA LEU A 377 -13.10 -17.13 -10.27
C LEU A 377 -14.44 -16.37 -10.26
N GLY A 378 -15.22 -16.48 -11.35
CA GLY A 378 -16.51 -15.85 -11.55
C GLY A 378 -16.43 -14.38 -11.93
N THR A 379 -17.52 -13.65 -11.75
CA THR A 379 -17.55 -12.19 -11.96
C THR A 379 -17.20 -11.47 -10.66
N ALA A 380 -16.12 -10.68 -10.68
CA ALA A 380 -15.76 -9.80 -9.57
C ALA A 380 -16.57 -8.49 -9.68
N ILE A 381 -17.18 -8.07 -8.56
CA ILE A 381 -17.71 -6.73 -8.36
C ILE A 381 -16.89 -6.15 -7.23
N GLU A 382 -15.94 -5.29 -7.57
CA GLU A 382 -14.90 -4.82 -6.64
C GLU A 382 -14.62 -3.33 -6.85
N GLU A 383 -14.22 -2.67 -5.77
CA GLU A 383 -13.65 -1.32 -5.86
C GLU A 383 -12.18 -1.47 -6.26
N ARG A 384 -11.79 -0.79 -7.33
CA ARG A 384 -10.39 -0.56 -7.65
C ARG A 384 -9.92 0.72 -6.99
N TRP A 385 -8.65 1.04 -7.17
CA TRP A 385 -8.05 2.18 -6.52
C TRP A 385 -7.13 2.90 -7.49
N THR A 386 -6.97 4.19 -7.23
CA THR A 386 -5.96 5.03 -7.84
C THR A 386 -4.67 4.89 -7.06
N GLU A 387 -3.58 4.62 -7.76
CA GLU A 387 -2.23 4.59 -7.20
C GLU A 387 -1.51 5.89 -7.56
N VAL A 388 -0.67 6.37 -6.65
CA VAL A 388 0.15 7.56 -6.88
C VAL A 388 1.53 7.10 -7.30
N HIS A 389 1.83 7.23 -8.60
CA HIS A 389 3.10 6.82 -9.17
C HIS A 389 4.00 8.03 -9.42
N PRO A 390 5.30 7.91 -9.09
CA PRO A 390 6.27 8.91 -9.49
C PRO A 390 6.55 8.83 -11.00
N THR A 391 6.95 9.94 -11.58
CA THR A 391 7.47 10.02 -12.95
C THR A 391 8.92 10.47 -12.90
N GLU A 392 9.76 9.95 -13.80
CA GLU A 392 11.14 10.43 -13.96
C GLU A 392 11.18 11.62 -14.92
N LEU A 393 11.71 12.75 -14.46
CA LEU A 393 11.92 13.98 -15.22
C LEU A 393 13.39 14.39 -15.08
N ALA A 394 14.13 14.40 -16.19
CA ALA A 394 15.57 14.74 -16.24
C ALA A 394 16.42 14.00 -15.18
N GLY A 395 16.20 12.69 -15.01
CA GLY A 395 16.91 11.86 -14.03
C GLY A 395 16.46 12.04 -12.58
N GLN A 396 15.38 12.80 -12.32
CA GLN A 396 14.82 13.01 -10.99
C GLN A 396 13.42 12.42 -10.90
N LEU A 397 13.08 11.84 -9.73
CA LEU A 397 11.73 11.33 -9.50
C LEU A 397 10.83 12.44 -8.97
N TRP A 398 9.66 12.60 -9.59
CA TRP A 398 8.66 13.60 -9.21
C TRP A 398 7.27 12.99 -9.07
N LEU A 399 6.56 13.38 -8.02
CA LEU A 399 5.12 13.19 -7.95
C LEU A 399 4.42 14.24 -8.80
N SER A 400 3.37 13.83 -9.49
CA SER A 400 2.49 14.74 -10.22
C SER A 400 1.86 15.76 -9.26
N PRO A 401 1.71 17.04 -9.67
CA PRO A 401 1.03 18.07 -8.88
C PRO A 401 -0.41 17.66 -8.51
N TRP A 402 -1.12 17.07 -9.47
CA TRP A 402 -2.40 16.39 -9.26
C TRP A 402 -2.28 14.91 -9.66
N TYR A 403 -2.98 14.02 -8.96
CA TYR A 403 -2.82 12.57 -9.15
C TYR A 403 -3.75 12.01 -10.21
N VAL A 404 -4.95 12.57 -10.35
CA VAL A 404 -5.93 12.14 -11.36
C VAL A 404 -6.64 13.32 -11.99
N SER A 405 -7.19 13.09 -13.19
CA SER A 405 -8.10 14.01 -13.87
C SER A 405 -9.43 13.30 -14.10
N TRP A 406 -10.53 13.91 -13.67
CA TRP A 406 -11.88 13.35 -13.75
C TRP A 406 -12.74 14.15 -14.73
N ARG A 407 -13.30 13.47 -15.75
CA ARG A 407 -14.13 14.07 -16.81
C ARG A 407 -15.60 13.60 -16.80
N GLY A 408 -16.08 13.09 -15.67
CA GLY A 408 -17.48 12.69 -15.52
C GLY A 408 -17.77 11.19 -15.65
N GLY A 409 -16.73 10.35 -15.66
CA GLY A 409 -16.82 8.88 -15.75
C GLY A 409 -16.20 8.15 -14.55
N SER A 410 -15.81 6.89 -14.78
CA SER A 410 -15.03 6.10 -13.82
C SER A 410 -13.58 6.58 -13.79
N LEU A 411 -12.92 6.51 -12.63
CA LEU A 411 -11.49 6.83 -12.50
C LEU A 411 -10.56 5.64 -12.75
N VAL A 412 -11.12 4.45 -12.89
CA VAL A 412 -10.34 3.19 -12.94
C VAL A 412 -10.60 2.38 -14.21
N MET A 413 -11.55 2.82 -15.03
CA MET A 413 -11.86 2.24 -16.33
C MET A 413 -12.26 3.35 -17.28
N SER A 414 -11.78 3.28 -18.52
CA SER A 414 -12.24 4.18 -19.56
C SER A 414 -13.71 3.93 -19.87
N THR A 415 -14.46 5.01 -20.02
CA THR A 415 -15.86 4.99 -20.43
C THR A 415 -16.03 5.66 -21.79
N ASN A 416 -17.05 5.29 -22.55
CA ASN A 416 -17.36 5.94 -23.82
C ASN A 416 -17.73 7.42 -23.65
N ASP A 417 -18.06 7.84 -22.42
CA ASP A 417 -18.38 9.22 -22.07
C ASP A 417 -17.12 10.12 -22.05
N GLU A 418 -15.92 9.55 -21.84
CA GLU A 418 -14.64 10.28 -21.82
C GLU A 418 -14.11 10.62 -23.23
N GLN A 419 -14.71 10.07 -24.30
CA GLN A 419 -14.27 10.28 -25.69
C GLN A 419 -14.90 11.51 -26.37
N ARG A 420 -15.66 12.35 -25.65
CA ARG A 420 -16.32 13.54 -26.21
C ARG A 420 -15.60 14.84 -25.91
#